data_AF-A0A412K4G1-F1
#
_entry.id   AF-A0A412K4G1-F1
#
_cell.length_a   1.000
_cell.length_b   1.000
_cell.length_c   1.000
_cell.angle_alpha   90.00
_cell.angle_beta   90.00
_cell.angle_gamma   90.00
#
_symmetry.space_group_name_H-M   'P 1'
#
loop_
_entity.id
_entity.type
_entity.pdbx_description
1 polymer ?
#
loop_
_entity_poly.entity_id
_entity_poly.type
_entity_poly.pdbx_seq_one_letter_code
_entity_poly.pdbx_strand_id
1 'polypeptide(L)'
;MDKIRLVVYNEYALGYIMPQQPDKVCTLADRTTLGAPFRTMLEPYFIGKNDTVRLAGRKDFDTFRLSFGGYDNTQMYEYDTNQQE
;
A
#
# COMPACT_ATOMS: atom_id res chain seq x y z
N MET A 1 -17.44 8.57 6.94
CA MET A 1 -16.68 8.28 5.71
C MET A 1 -15.79 7.11 6.01
N ASP A 2 -15.80 6.09 5.17
CA ASP A 2 -14.85 4.99 5.27
C ASP A 2 -13.44 5.49 4.93
N LYS A 3 -12.45 5.01 5.66
CA LYS A 3 -11.05 5.45 5.52
C LYS A 3 -10.37 4.74 4.35
N ILE A 4 -9.44 5.44 3.71
CA ILE A 4 -8.57 4.84 2.70
C ILE A 4 -7.52 3.99 3.43
N ARG A 5 -7.43 2.70 3.09
CA ARG A 5 -6.47 1.79 3.74
C ARG A 5 -5.13 1.87 3.03
N LEU A 6 -4.06 2.20 3.74
CA LEU A 6 -2.70 2.10 3.23
C LEU A 6 -2.22 0.67 3.42
N VAL A 7 -1.71 0.05 2.36
CA VAL A 7 -1.43 -1.38 2.36
C VAL A 7 -0.13 -1.71 1.65
N VAL A 8 0.46 -2.83 2.06
CA VAL A 8 1.50 -3.53 1.30
C VAL A 8 0.88 -4.74 0.62
N TYR A 9 1.06 -4.84 -0.69
CA TYR A 9 0.61 -5.95 -1.52
C TYR A 9 1.80 -6.85 -1.85
N ASN A 10 1.69 -8.14 -1.51
CA ASN A 10 2.69 -9.18 -1.75
C ASN A 10 4.12 -8.82 -1.32
N GLU A 11 4.27 -7.96 -0.32
CA GLU A 11 5.55 -7.43 0.18
C GLU A 11 6.41 -6.69 -0.86
N TYR A 12 5.90 -6.44 -2.08
CA TYR A 12 6.66 -5.80 -3.16
C TYR A 12 6.04 -4.51 -3.70
N ALA A 13 4.81 -4.16 -3.30
CA ALA A 13 4.15 -2.93 -3.70
C ALA A 13 3.52 -2.23 -2.51
N LEU A 14 3.75 -0.92 -2.41
CA LEU A 14 3.06 -0.02 -1.48
C LEU A 14 1.93 0.66 -2.22
N GLY A 15 0.75 0.68 -1.61
CA GLY A 15 -0.43 1.25 -2.23
C GLY A 15 -1.53 1.59 -1.24
N TYR A 16 -2.70 1.85 -1.78
CA TYR A 16 -3.90 2.10 -1.00
C TYR A 16 -5.13 1.42 -1.59
N ILE A 17 -6.09 1.11 -0.73
CA ILE A 17 -7.39 0.55 -1.10
C ILE A 17 -8.46 1.58 -0.79
N MET A 18 -9.20 1.96 -1.84
CA MET A 18 -10.40 2.78 -1.68
C MET A 18 -11.55 1.92 -1.12
N PRO A 19 -12.35 2.42 -0.17
CA PRO A 19 -13.50 1.69 0.35
C PRO A 19 -14.49 1.24 -0.73
N GLN A 20 -14.60 2.03 -1.82
CA GLN A 20 -15.51 1.74 -2.93
C GLN A 20 -14.99 0.63 -3.86
N GLN A 21 -13.71 0.27 -3.78
CA GLN A 21 -13.07 -0.76 -4.62
C GLN A 21 -12.14 -1.63 -3.74
N PRO A 22 -12.72 -2.44 -2.83
CA PRO A 22 -11.95 -3.16 -1.81
C PRO A 22 -11.06 -4.27 -2.39
N ASP A 23 -11.30 -4.67 -3.64
CA ASP A 23 -10.59 -5.69 -4.41
C ASP A 23 -9.37 -5.15 -5.18
N LYS A 24 -9.10 -3.85 -5.09
CA LYS A 24 -8.01 -3.20 -5.83
C LYS A 24 -7.05 -2.44 -4.93
N VAL A 25 -5.76 -2.61 -5.20
CA VAL A 25 -4.68 -1.82 -4.61
C VAL A 25 -4.20 -0.81 -5.64
N CYS A 26 -4.49 0.47 -5.43
CA CYS A 26 -3.91 1.55 -6.20
C CYS A 26 -2.45 1.73 -5.79
N THR A 27 -1.53 1.59 -6.75
CA THR A 27 -0.09 1.59 -6.49
C THR A 27 0.43 3.00 -6.23
N LEU A 28 1.19 3.16 -5.13
CA LEU A 28 2.00 4.35 -4.85
C LEU A 28 3.45 4.13 -5.28
N ALA A 29 4.00 2.95 -4.98
CA ALA A 29 5.34 2.56 -5.40
C ALA A 29 5.48 1.04 -5.52
N ASP A 30 6.15 0.61 -6.60
CA ASP A 30 6.58 -0.77 -6.79
C ASP A 30 8.08 -0.91 -6.49
N ARG A 31 8.49 -2.08 -6.01
CA ARG A 31 9.90 -2.38 -5.76
C ARG A 31 10.30 -3.65 -6.50
N THR A 32 10.86 -3.47 -7.70
CA THR A 32 11.31 -4.58 -8.55
C THR A 32 12.36 -5.46 -7.87
N THR A 33 13.19 -4.90 -6.98
CA THR A 33 14.15 -5.67 -6.17
C THR A 33 13.51 -6.56 -5.10
N LEU A 34 12.22 -6.38 -4.81
CA LEU A 34 11.42 -7.26 -3.93
C LEU A 34 10.51 -8.21 -4.71
N GLY A 35 10.63 -8.27 -6.05
CA GLY A 35 9.85 -9.17 -6.89
C GLY A 35 8.63 -8.54 -7.56
N ALA A 36 8.47 -7.21 -7.49
CA ALA A 36 7.43 -6.54 -8.25
C ALA A 36 7.65 -6.74 -9.76
N PRO A 37 6.59 -7.06 -10.53
CA PRO A 37 6.71 -7.16 -11.98
C PRO A 37 7.10 -5.81 -12.57
N PHE A 38 7.89 -5.83 -13.65
CA PHE A 38 8.16 -4.61 -14.40
C PHE A 38 6.91 -4.19 -15.16
N ARG A 39 6.38 -2.99 -14.88
CA ARG A 39 5.15 -2.47 -15.46
C ARG A 39 5.39 -1.11 -16.10
N THR A 40 4.89 -0.93 -17.31
CA THR A 40 4.97 0.35 -18.05
C THR A 40 4.01 1.41 -17.48
N MET A 41 2.94 0.98 -16.80
CA MET A 41 1.94 1.84 -16.17
C MET A 41 1.59 1.32 -14.77
N LEU A 42 1.39 2.25 -13.82
CA LEU A 42 0.98 1.96 -12.44
C LEU A 42 -0.53 1.69 -12.35
N GLU A 43 -1.04 0.72 -13.11
CA GLU A 43 -2.43 0.30 -12.95
C GLU A 43 -2.63 -0.38 -11.59
N PRO A 44 -3.84 -0.33 -11.00
CA PRO A 44 -4.11 -1.01 -9.75
C PRO A 44 -3.82 -2.51 -9.84
N TYR A 45 -3.34 -3.10 -8.75
CA TYR A 45 -3.32 -4.56 -8.59
C TYR A 45 -4.71 -5.05 -8.21
N PHE A 46 -5.15 -6.14 -8.82
CA PHE A 46 -6.37 -6.85 -8.41
C PHE A 46 -5.98 -7.92 -7.39
N ILE A 47 -6.67 -7.95 -6.26
CA ILE A 47 -6.38 -8.90 -5.17
C ILE A 47 -6.94 -10.27 -5.56
N GLY A 48 -6.04 -11.18 -5.93
CA GLY A 48 -6.35 -12.58 -6.19
C GLY A 48 -6.40 -13.42 -4.91
N LYS A 49 -6.87 -14.67 -5.04
CA LYS A 49 -6.99 -15.61 -3.91
C LYS A 49 -5.67 -15.99 -3.25
N ASN A 50 -4.57 -15.90 -3.98
CA ASN A 50 -3.23 -16.27 -3.51
C ASN A 50 -2.39 -15.06 -3.11
N ASP A 51 -2.95 -13.86 -3.22
CA ASP A 51 -2.24 -12.64 -2.88
C ASP A 51 -2.38 -12.33 -1.40
N THR A 52 -1.36 -11.64 -0.90
CA THR A 52 -1.30 -11.14 0.47
C THR A 52 -1.44 -9.62 0.47
N VAL A 53 -2.24 -9.13 1.41
CA VAL A 53 -2.42 -7.70 1.66
C VAL A 53 -2.42 -7.48 3.15
N ARG A 54 -1.53 -6.60 3.62
CA ARG A 54 -1.49 -6.15 5.02
C ARG A 54 -1.52 -4.64 5.10
N LEU A 55 -1.94 -4.10 6.24
CA LEU A 55 -1.81 -2.67 6.49
C LEU A 55 -0.33 -2.26 6.43
N ALA A 56 -0.07 -1.13 5.77
CA ALA A 56 1.24 -0.54 5.71
C ALA A 56 1.54 0.21 7.01
N GLY A 57 2.76 0.10 7.51
CA GLY A 57 3.29 0.91 8.59
C GLY A 57 4.23 2.01 8.07
N ARG A 58 4.69 2.89 8.96
CA ARG A 58 5.63 3.97 8.61
C ARG A 58 6.92 3.44 7.96
N LYS A 59 7.47 2.32 8.47
CA LYS A 59 8.68 1.69 7.92
C LYS A 59 8.55 1.18 6.48
N ASP A 60 7.33 0.82 6.07
CA ASP A 60 7.10 0.42 4.69
C ASP A 60 7.35 1.61 3.76
N PHE A 61 6.92 2.81 4.13
CA PHE A 61 7.20 4.02 3.34
C PHE A 61 8.70 4.24 3.14
N ASP A 62 9.52 4.02 4.17
CA ASP A 62 10.98 4.08 4.05
C ASP A 62 11.53 2.98 3.12
N THR A 63 11.02 1.76 3.25
CA THR A 63 11.37 0.63 2.39
C THR A 63 11.09 0.94 0.92
N PHE A 64 9.91 1.50 0.63
CA PHE A 64 9.46 1.86 -0.70
C PHE A 64 9.95 3.25 -1.16
N ARG A 65 10.78 3.94 -0.36
CA ARG A 65 11.36 5.26 -0.65
C ARG A 65 10.31 6.35 -0.91
N LEU A 66 9.22 6.30 -0.17
CA LEU A 66 8.16 7.31 -0.19
C LEU A 66 8.10 8.06 1.15
N SER A 67 7.69 9.33 1.11
CA SER A 67 7.48 10.11 2.33
C SER A 67 6.14 9.76 2.96
N PHE A 68 6.13 9.43 4.25
CA PHE A 68 4.90 9.19 5.01
C PHE A 68 4.16 10.49 5.38
N GLY A 69 4.80 11.67 5.30
CA GLY A 69 4.26 12.91 5.87
C GLY A 69 2.86 13.31 5.33
N GLY A 70 2.57 13.04 4.06
CA GLY A 70 1.25 13.31 3.46
C GLY A 70 0.16 12.29 3.84
N TYR A 71 0.56 11.16 4.42
CA TYR A 71 -0.30 10.04 4.78
C TYR A 71 -0.54 9.94 6.29
N ASP A 72 0.16 10.77 7.09
CA ASP A 72 0.05 10.84 8.54
C ASP A 72 -1.25 11.57 8.98
N ASN A 73 -2.39 11.01 8.56
CA ASN A 73 -3.71 11.54 8.85
C ASN A 73 -4.68 10.39 9.13
N THR A 74 -4.88 10.09 10.41
CA THR A 74 -5.75 9.00 10.88
C THR A 74 -7.25 9.26 10.67
N GLN A 75 -7.66 10.48 10.29
CA GLN A 75 -9.03 10.77 9.90
C GLN A 75 -9.33 10.31 8.47
N MET A 76 -8.33 10.37 7.59
CA MET A 76 -8.44 10.03 6.16
C MET A 76 -7.93 8.61 5.87
N TYR A 77 -6.84 8.21 6.52
CA TYR A 77 -6.14 6.97 6.27
C TYR A 77 -6.21 5.99 7.44
N GLU A 78 -6.29 4.71 7.11
CA GLU A 78 -6.09 3.59 8.02
C GLU A 78 -4.77 2.90 7.66
N TYR A 79 -3.90 2.72 8.65
CA TYR A 79 -2.55 2.16 8.49
C TYR A 79 -2.12 1.50 9.80
N ASP A 80 -1.09 0.66 9.76
CA ASP A 80 -0.60 -0.05 10.94
C ASP A 80 0.18 0.91 11.85
N THR A 81 -0.37 1.16 13.04
CA THR A 81 0.26 2.04 14.04
C THR A 81 1.28 1.30 14.91
N ASN A 82 1.37 -0.03 14.83
CA ASN A 82 2.28 -0.81 15.67
C ASN A 82 3.70 -0.88 15.10
N GLN A 83 3.90 -0.54 13.83
CA GLN A 83 5.24 -0.51 13.19
C GLN A 83 5.93 0.85 13.29
N GLN A 84 5.74 1.57 14.40
CA GLN A 84 6.27 2.93 14.61
C GLN A 84 7.72 2.99 15.13
N GLU A 85 8.34 1.87 15.54
CA GLU A 85 9.67 1.86 16.20
C GLU A 85 10.88 1.76 15.27
#